data_AF-A0AAU7NDV7-F1
#
_entry.id   AF-A0AAU7NDV7-F1
#
_cell.length_a   1.000
_cell.length_b   1.000
_cell.length_c   1.000
_cell.angle_alpha   90.00
_cell.angle_beta   90.00
_cell.angle_gamma   90.00
#
_symmetry.space_group_name_H-M   'P 1'
#
loop_
_entity.id
_entity.type
_entity.pdbx_description
1 polymer ?
#
loop_
_entity_poly.entity_id
_entity_poly.type
_entity_poly.pdbx_seq_one_letter_code
_entity_poly.pdbx_strand_id
1 'polypeptide(L)'
;MNLRKDGYPQGPLVRAVWECCDELYDKLGRAPSRQEFNDEIGKREPHRIGISTHSRQWGEWMRHHNFSTYVASEPGIIPEEMHYPQYLRVWYAVTQLGSASAANIVKWIRNSNATLKESEIRIQLDALTVNSNSRYRYLGSRKSARTDQGNPYDVLFRTGNLRNTRYELYVQELHGIWDIGDDGRTPVQIAIPRPYDRLVLEARDELFTESPEDGGDIRLKALREVIVREGQPVFRRKLIEAYDGRCAVTGCSIQVLLEAAHIIPYAGSWHTRAQHGLLLKTDIHTLFDRGLLWIDVELKIRISEQLAGTEYAELDGRNLRLPKNKKDWPLITHLLNHRQYWSDKHDDGSCT
;
A
#
# COMPACT_ATOMS: atom_id res chain seq x y z
N MET A 1 -42.45 -2.94 10.90
CA MET A 1 -42.70 -1.79 10.01
C MET A 1 -43.76 -2.25 9.01
N ASN A 2 -44.85 -1.53 8.83
CA ASN A 2 -45.86 -1.90 7.83
C ASN A 2 -45.33 -1.49 6.45
N LEU A 3 -44.82 -2.48 5.71
CA LEU A 3 -44.36 -2.31 4.32
C LEU A 3 -45.54 -2.54 3.37
N ARG A 4 -45.60 -1.77 2.28
CA ARG A 4 -46.51 -2.03 1.16
C ARG A 4 -46.01 -3.22 0.33
N LYS A 5 -46.86 -3.75 -0.56
CA LYS A 5 -46.52 -4.86 -1.47
C LYS A 5 -45.35 -4.55 -2.42
N ASP A 6 -44.99 -3.28 -2.58
CA ASP A 6 -43.86 -2.77 -3.36
C ASP A 6 -42.54 -2.70 -2.57
N GLY A 7 -42.54 -3.07 -1.28
CA GLY A 7 -41.35 -3.04 -0.42
C GLY A 7 -41.13 -1.71 0.32
N TYR A 8 -41.94 -0.67 0.06
CA TYR A 8 -41.76 0.65 0.68
C TYR A 8 -42.55 0.82 2.00
N PRO A 9 -42.04 1.60 2.97
CA PRO A 9 -42.78 1.95 4.17
C PRO A 9 -44.06 2.75 3.90
N GLN A 10 -45.10 2.50 4.70
CA GLN A 10 -46.35 3.28 4.65
C GLN A 10 -46.15 4.72 5.19
N GLY A 11 -46.44 5.73 4.36
CA GLY A 11 -46.48 7.15 4.73
C GLY A 11 -45.53 8.02 3.88
N PRO A 12 -46.00 9.19 3.38
CA PRO A 12 -45.23 10.00 2.42
C PRO A 12 -43.91 10.51 2.98
N LEU A 13 -43.82 10.72 4.30
CA LEU A 13 -42.62 11.23 4.97
C LEU A 13 -41.51 10.18 5.13
N VAL A 14 -41.89 8.92 5.30
CA VAL A 14 -40.91 7.81 5.40
C VAL A 14 -40.35 7.49 4.02
N ARG A 15 -41.17 7.68 2.99
CA ARG A 15 -40.81 7.48 1.60
C ARG A 15 -39.73 8.46 1.14
N ALA A 16 -39.86 9.75 1.46
CA ALA A 16 -38.86 10.77 1.08
C ALA A 16 -37.45 10.45 1.62
N VAL A 17 -37.35 9.89 2.82
CA VAL A 17 -36.07 9.46 3.41
C VAL A 17 -35.50 8.23 2.71
N TRP A 18 -36.33 7.26 2.36
CA TRP A 18 -35.89 6.05 1.66
C TRP A 18 -35.50 6.36 0.21
N GLU A 19 -36.27 7.19 -0.51
CA GLU A 19 -35.93 7.67 -1.86
C GLU A 19 -34.59 8.44 -1.85
N CYS A 20 -34.35 9.29 -0.84
CA CYS A 20 -33.07 9.97 -0.69
C CYS A 20 -31.91 8.98 -0.47
N CYS A 21 -32.12 7.89 0.27
CA CYS A 21 -31.10 6.86 0.46
C CYS A 21 -30.86 6.05 -0.83
N ASP A 22 -31.92 5.68 -1.55
CA ASP A 22 -31.86 4.95 -2.82
C ASP A 22 -31.11 5.77 -3.89
N GLU A 23 -31.43 7.05 -4.05
CA GLU A 23 -30.76 7.93 -5.01
C GLU A 23 -29.28 8.19 -4.66
N LEU A 24 -28.96 8.34 -3.37
CA LEU A 24 -27.57 8.43 -2.93
C LEU A 24 -26.82 7.12 -3.20
N TYR A 25 -27.49 5.97 -3.02
CA TYR A 25 -26.91 4.67 -3.33
C TYR A 25 -26.59 4.54 -4.82
N ASP A 26 -27.53 4.92 -5.70
CA ASP A 26 -27.32 4.90 -7.15
C ASP A 26 -26.19 5.83 -7.60
N LYS A 27 -26.08 7.02 -6.96
CA LYS A 27 -25.03 8.00 -7.27
C LYS A 27 -23.65 7.57 -6.77
N LEU A 28 -23.57 6.97 -5.58
CA LEU A 28 -22.31 6.61 -4.93
C LEU A 28 -21.82 5.21 -5.28
N GLY A 29 -22.70 4.35 -5.79
CA GLY A 29 -22.44 2.91 -5.97
C GLY A 29 -22.26 2.16 -4.64
N ARG A 30 -22.63 2.77 -3.51
CA ARG A 30 -22.54 2.21 -2.14
C ARG A 30 -23.56 2.85 -1.21
N ALA A 31 -23.81 2.20 -0.06
CA ALA A 31 -24.66 2.77 0.98
C ALA A 31 -24.14 4.14 1.46
N PRO A 32 -25.01 5.16 1.57
CA PRO A 32 -24.61 6.48 2.03
C PRO A 32 -24.27 6.48 3.52
N SER A 33 -23.25 7.25 3.89
CA SER A 33 -22.96 7.51 5.30
C SER A 33 -24.07 8.36 5.93
N ARG A 34 -24.12 8.34 7.26
CA ARG A 34 -25.11 9.13 8.00
C ARG A 34 -24.91 10.64 7.77
N GLN A 35 -23.66 11.07 7.56
CA GLN A 35 -23.34 12.46 7.26
C GLN A 35 -23.81 12.83 5.85
N GLU A 36 -23.45 12.05 4.83
CA GLU A 36 -23.88 12.25 3.44
C GLU A 36 -25.41 12.26 3.31
N PHE A 37 -26.08 11.35 4.01
CA PHE A 37 -27.54 11.35 4.10
C PHE A 37 -28.08 12.63 4.74
N ASN A 38 -27.55 13.04 5.91
CA ASN A 38 -28.02 14.24 6.61
C ASN A 38 -27.81 15.52 5.79
N ASP A 39 -26.68 15.62 5.07
CA ASP A 39 -26.35 16.76 4.22
C ASP A 39 -27.30 16.85 3.01
N GLU A 40 -27.65 15.71 2.42
CA GLU A 40 -28.55 15.65 1.26
C GLU A 40 -30.02 15.85 1.65
N ILE A 41 -30.50 15.17 2.70
CA ILE A 41 -31.89 15.31 3.16
C ILE A 41 -32.13 16.72 3.73
N GLY A 42 -31.11 17.36 4.32
CA GLY A 42 -31.17 18.73 4.79
C GLY A 42 -31.37 19.75 3.66
N LYS A 43 -30.86 19.47 2.46
CA LYS A 43 -31.13 20.29 1.26
C LYS A 43 -32.53 20.08 0.70
N ARG A 44 -33.03 18.85 0.75
CA ARG A 44 -34.36 18.48 0.21
C ARG A 44 -35.50 18.91 1.11
N GLU A 45 -35.33 18.80 2.42
CA GLU A 45 -36.31 19.18 3.43
C GLU A 45 -35.72 20.21 4.43
N PRO A 46 -35.40 21.44 3.99
CA PRO A 46 -34.70 22.45 4.81
C PRO A 46 -35.51 22.93 6.02
N HIS A 47 -36.83 22.71 6.03
CA HIS A 47 -37.70 23.05 7.16
C HIS A 47 -37.74 21.98 8.25
N ARG A 48 -37.02 20.86 8.10
CA ARG A 48 -37.10 19.67 8.97
C ARG A 48 -35.78 19.28 9.61
N ILE A 49 -34.97 20.28 9.95
CA ILE A 49 -33.65 20.12 10.56
C ILE A 49 -33.79 19.57 12.00
N GLY A 50 -33.00 18.55 12.34
CA GLY A 50 -32.88 18.04 13.71
C GLY A 50 -33.96 17.05 14.15
N ILE A 51 -34.83 16.57 13.25
CA ILE A 51 -35.84 15.58 13.61
C ILE A 51 -35.16 14.20 13.78
N SER A 52 -35.20 13.65 15.00
CA SER A 52 -34.66 12.32 15.36
C SER A 52 -35.15 11.18 14.46
N THR A 53 -36.29 11.40 13.79
CA THR A 53 -36.92 10.49 12.85
C THR A 53 -36.08 10.21 11.59
N HIS A 54 -35.35 11.18 11.01
CA HIS A 54 -34.55 10.94 9.78
C HIS A 54 -33.41 9.97 10.02
N SER A 55 -32.64 10.20 11.09
CA SER A 55 -31.57 9.29 11.50
C SER A 55 -32.07 7.88 11.82
N ARG A 56 -33.25 7.77 12.45
CA ARG A 56 -33.87 6.48 12.76
C ARG A 56 -34.27 5.75 11.48
N GLN A 57 -34.86 6.46 10.51
CA GLN A 57 -35.30 5.91 9.23
C GLN A 57 -34.13 5.54 8.31
N TRP A 58 -33.06 6.32 8.28
CA TRP A 58 -31.80 5.94 7.64
C TRP A 58 -31.27 4.62 8.22
N GLY A 59 -31.25 4.48 9.55
CA GLY A 59 -30.85 3.24 10.21
C GLY A 59 -31.80 2.06 9.96
N GLU A 60 -33.08 2.31 9.65
CA GLU A 60 -34.05 1.29 9.21
C GLU A 60 -33.79 0.85 7.76
N TRP A 61 -33.54 1.79 6.86
CA TRP A 61 -33.17 1.52 5.46
C TRP A 61 -31.87 0.70 5.39
N MET A 62 -30.83 1.12 6.12
CA MET A 62 -29.56 0.38 6.20
C MET A 62 -29.78 -1.08 6.64
N ARG A 63 -30.61 -1.30 7.67
CA ARG A 63 -30.94 -2.66 8.15
C ARG A 63 -31.77 -3.46 7.15
N HIS A 64 -32.70 -2.80 6.43
CA HIS A 64 -33.54 -3.46 5.43
C HIS A 64 -32.71 -4.03 4.27
N HIS A 65 -31.67 -3.31 3.85
CA HIS A 65 -30.76 -3.74 2.79
C HIS A 65 -29.50 -4.46 3.31
N ASN A 66 -29.52 -4.92 4.57
CA ASN A 66 -28.42 -5.63 5.23
C ASN A 66 -27.08 -4.86 5.31
N PHE A 67 -27.11 -3.52 5.27
CA PHE A 67 -25.96 -2.65 5.45
C PHE A 67 -25.67 -2.32 6.93
N SER A 68 -24.42 -1.98 7.23
CA SER A 68 -23.98 -1.56 8.58
C SER A 68 -24.40 -0.12 8.89
N THR A 69 -25.07 0.13 10.01
CA THR A 69 -25.47 1.49 10.44
C THR A 69 -24.31 2.37 10.91
N TYR A 70 -23.09 1.86 10.87
CA TYR A 70 -21.87 2.64 11.03
C TYR A 70 -21.21 2.70 9.66
N VAL A 71 -21.08 3.90 9.10
CA VAL A 71 -20.36 4.21 7.85
C VAL A 71 -19.41 5.35 8.20
N ALA A 72 -18.11 5.18 7.96
CA ALA A 72 -17.11 6.20 8.24
C ALA A 72 -17.36 7.46 7.37
N SER A 73 -17.02 8.64 7.90
CA SER A 73 -17.20 9.94 7.21
C SER A 73 -16.38 10.06 5.93
N GLU A 74 -15.29 9.31 5.84
CA GLU A 74 -14.58 9.01 4.59
C GLU A 74 -14.54 7.49 4.44
N PRO A 75 -15.10 6.92 3.35
CA PRO A 75 -14.95 5.50 3.09
C PRO A 75 -13.48 5.17 2.90
N GLY A 76 -13.03 4.04 3.43
CA GLY A 76 -11.78 3.46 2.95
C GLY A 76 -11.92 3.18 1.45
N ILE A 77 -11.26 3.95 0.59
CA ILE A 77 -11.26 3.68 -0.85
C ILE A 77 -10.15 2.65 -1.09
N ILE A 78 -10.56 1.42 -1.37
CA ILE A 78 -9.67 0.35 -1.80
C ILE A 78 -9.61 0.41 -3.34
N PRO A 79 -8.41 0.57 -3.94
CA PRO A 79 -8.23 0.53 -5.39
C PRO A 79 -8.79 -0.76 -6.00
N GLU A 80 -9.35 -0.68 -7.21
CA GLU A 80 -10.02 -1.81 -7.87
C GLU A 80 -9.10 -3.03 -8.03
N GLU A 81 -7.82 -2.79 -8.32
CA GLU A 81 -6.79 -3.80 -8.43
C GLU A 81 -6.52 -4.57 -7.12
N MET A 82 -6.95 -4.02 -5.98
CA MET A 82 -6.84 -4.64 -4.65
C MET A 82 -8.13 -5.33 -4.20
N HIS A 83 -9.19 -5.33 -5.03
CA HIS A 83 -10.44 -6.03 -4.71
C HIS A 83 -10.25 -7.54 -4.75
N TYR A 84 -9.39 -8.03 -5.64
CA TYR A 84 -9.11 -9.46 -5.73
C TYR A 84 -7.61 -9.70 -5.96
N PRO A 85 -7.02 -10.69 -5.26
CA PRO A 85 -7.60 -11.61 -4.26
C PRO A 85 -7.97 -10.93 -2.93
N GLN A 86 -8.92 -11.53 -2.19
CA GLN A 86 -9.50 -10.94 -0.95
C GLN A 86 -8.47 -10.48 0.09
N TYR A 87 -7.31 -11.15 0.16
CA TYR A 87 -6.25 -10.80 1.10
C TYR A 87 -5.66 -9.41 0.86
N LEU A 88 -5.69 -8.88 -0.38
CA LEU A 88 -5.18 -7.55 -0.71
C LEU A 88 -5.97 -6.44 -0.02
N ARG A 89 -7.29 -6.62 0.16
CA ARG A 89 -8.13 -5.68 0.91
C ARG A 89 -7.72 -5.58 2.37
N VAL A 90 -7.40 -6.74 2.97
CA VAL A 90 -6.98 -6.81 4.38
C VAL A 90 -5.58 -6.23 4.56
N TRP A 91 -4.65 -6.56 3.67
CA TRP A 91 -3.32 -5.96 3.64
C TRP A 91 -3.41 -4.44 3.51
N TYR A 92 -4.15 -3.94 2.51
CA TYR A 92 -4.30 -2.51 2.25
C TYR A 92 -4.92 -1.78 3.45
N ALA A 93 -5.96 -2.35 4.05
CA ALA A 93 -6.57 -1.80 5.26
C ALA A 93 -5.56 -1.65 6.41
N VAL A 94 -4.69 -2.65 6.64
CA VAL A 94 -3.65 -2.56 7.66
C VAL A 94 -2.61 -1.50 7.31
N THR A 95 -2.19 -1.41 6.04
CA THR A 95 -1.28 -0.35 5.56
C THR A 95 -1.84 1.05 5.85
N GLN A 96 -3.12 1.29 5.57
CA GLN A 96 -3.76 2.59 5.83
C GLN A 96 -3.91 2.90 7.32
N LEU A 97 -4.06 1.87 8.16
CA LEU A 97 -4.21 2.03 9.60
C LEU A 97 -2.88 2.01 10.37
N GLY A 98 -1.77 1.63 9.73
CA GLY A 98 -0.44 1.44 10.32
C GLY A 98 -0.37 0.22 11.26
N SER A 99 -0.94 0.36 12.46
CA SER A 99 -1.02 -0.71 13.48
C SER A 99 -2.41 -0.72 14.11
N ALA A 100 -3.17 -1.81 13.93
CA ALA A 100 -4.59 -1.83 14.27
C ALA A 100 -5.09 -3.13 14.88
N SER A 101 -6.16 -3.04 15.68
CA SER A 101 -6.84 -4.23 16.19
C SER A 101 -7.64 -4.89 15.06
N ALA A 102 -7.93 -6.20 15.19
CA ALA A 102 -8.83 -6.90 14.27
C ALA A 102 -10.20 -6.21 14.16
N ALA A 103 -10.72 -5.66 15.27
CA ALA A 103 -11.98 -4.94 15.28
C ALA A 103 -11.91 -3.65 14.44
N ASN A 104 -10.81 -2.90 14.52
CA ASN A 104 -10.61 -1.69 13.72
C ASN A 104 -10.46 -2.02 12.23
N ILE A 105 -9.72 -3.08 11.89
CA ILE A 105 -9.55 -3.53 10.51
C ILE A 105 -10.89 -3.98 9.91
N VAL A 106 -11.65 -4.80 10.66
CA VAL A 106 -13.00 -5.23 10.25
C VAL A 106 -13.91 -4.03 10.04
N LYS A 107 -13.89 -3.08 10.97
CA LYS A 107 -14.68 -1.86 10.89
C LYS A 107 -14.31 -1.03 9.65
N TRP A 108 -13.01 -0.87 9.36
CA TRP A 108 -12.53 -0.12 8.21
C TRP A 108 -12.97 -0.76 6.88
N ILE A 109 -12.76 -2.08 6.72
CA ILE A 109 -13.12 -2.79 5.49
C ILE A 109 -14.64 -2.84 5.27
N ARG A 110 -15.44 -3.00 6.33
CA ARG A 110 -16.91 -2.99 6.21
C ARG A 110 -17.47 -1.64 5.78
N ASN A 111 -16.71 -0.56 5.94
CA ASN A 111 -17.06 0.79 5.52
C ASN A 111 -16.35 1.22 4.22
N SER A 112 -15.64 0.29 3.57
CA SER A 112 -14.94 0.54 2.30
C SER A 112 -15.82 0.32 1.07
N ASN A 113 -15.35 0.75 -0.09
CA ASN A 113 -15.93 0.40 -1.40
C ASN A 113 -15.79 -1.08 -1.78
N ALA A 114 -15.05 -1.90 -1.01
CA ALA A 114 -14.85 -3.33 -1.29
C ALA A 114 -14.99 -4.19 -0.01
N THR A 115 -16.20 -4.25 0.50
CA THR A 115 -16.53 -4.92 1.78
C THR A 115 -16.20 -6.41 1.82
N LEU A 116 -15.94 -6.92 3.03
CA LEU A 116 -15.76 -8.35 3.34
C LEU A 116 -16.51 -8.69 4.63
N LYS A 117 -16.92 -9.96 4.76
CA LYS A 117 -17.47 -10.46 6.03
C LYS A 117 -16.37 -10.53 7.08
N GLU A 118 -16.74 -10.31 8.34
CA GLU A 118 -15.78 -10.39 9.45
C GLU A 118 -15.06 -11.75 9.49
N SER A 119 -15.77 -12.85 9.23
CA SER A 119 -15.16 -14.19 9.15
C SER A 119 -14.10 -14.30 8.08
N GLU A 120 -14.32 -13.72 6.90
CA GLU A 120 -13.35 -13.69 5.80
C GLU A 120 -12.13 -12.87 6.18
N ILE A 121 -12.33 -11.69 6.78
CA ILE A 121 -11.24 -10.82 7.23
C ILE A 121 -10.37 -11.55 8.27
N ARG A 122 -10.98 -12.24 9.24
CA ARG A 122 -10.25 -13.01 10.26
C ARG A 122 -9.43 -14.15 9.66
N ILE A 123 -9.97 -14.86 8.67
CA ILE A 123 -9.24 -15.89 7.95
C ILE A 123 -8.02 -15.30 7.23
N GLN A 124 -8.17 -14.15 6.57
CA GLN A 124 -7.05 -13.49 5.90
C GLN A 124 -6.00 -12.96 6.89
N LEU A 125 -6.41 -12.38 8.02
CA LEU A 125 -5.49 -11.94 9.07
C LEU A 125 -4.65 -13.12 9.59
N ASP A 126 -5.28 -14.27 9.81
CA ASP A 126 -4.58 -15.48 10.26
C ASP A 126 -3.62 -16.04 9.19
N ALA A 127 -3.99 -15.97 7.91
CA ALA A 127 -3.17 -16.45 6.80
C ALA A 127 -1.98 -15.53 6.48
N LEU A 128 -2.18 -14.21 6.56
CA LEU A 128 -1.18 -13.20 6.19
C LEU A 128 -0.15 -12.94 7.30
N THR A 129 -0.45 -13.35 8.53
CA THR A 129 0.38 -13.02 9.69
C THR A 129 1.44 -14.08 9.95
N VAL A 130 2.72 -13.66 10.03
CA VAL A 130 3.86 -14.60 10.14
C VAL A 130 3.97 -15.30 11.48
N ASN A 131 3.58 -14.64 12.56
CA ASN A 131 3.58 -15.20 13.92
C ASN A 131 2.17 -15.65 14.35
N SER A 132 1.34 -16.03 13.38
CA SER A 132 0.00 -16.56 13.59
C SER A 132 0.03 -18.00 14.08
N ASN A 133 -0.63 -18.28 15.22
CA ASN A 133 -0.84 -19.67 15.68
C ASN A 133 -1.73 -20.49 14.72
N SER A 134 -2.43 -19.84 13.80
CA SER A 134 -3.25 -20.49 12.77
C SER A 134 -2.48 -20.68 11.46
N ARG A 135 -1.26 -20.15 11.32
CA ARG A 135 -0.48 -20.10 10.06
C ARG A 135 -0.32 -21.47 9.40
N TYR A 136 -0.12 -22.51 10.20
CA TYR A 136 0.03 -23.89 9.72
C TYR A 136 -1.15 -24.38 8.86
N ARG A 137 -2.35 -23.81 9.05
CA ARG A 137 -3.55 -24.17 8.27
C ARG A 137 -3.50 -23.66 6.83
N TYR A 138 -2.59 -22.73 6.52
CA TYR A 138 -2.52 -22.02 5.24
C TYR A 138 -1.26 -22.35 4.43
N LEU A 139 -0.56 -23.44 4.78
CA LEU A 139 0.64 -23.88 4.05
C LEU A 139 0.32 -24.49 2.68
N GLY A 140 -0.90 -25.03 2.50
CA GLY A 140 -1.26 -25.76 1.28
C GLY A 140 -0.36 -26.98 1.11
N SER A 141 0.32 -27.10 -0.03
CA SER A 141 1.28 -28.19 -0.32
C SER A 141 2.69 -27.96 0.25
N ARG A 142 2.93 -26.81 0.89
CA ARG A 142 4.28 -26.43 1.36
C ARG A 142 4.64 -27.16 2.64
N LYS A 143 5.93 -27.49 2.75
CA LYS A 143 6.52 -28.14 3.94
C LYS A 143 7.13 -27.14 4.93
N SER A 144 7.29 -25.88 4.53
CA SER A 144 7.87 -24.80 5.34
C SER A 144 7.12 -23.50 5.07
N ALA A 145 7.08 -22.64 6.08
CA ALA A 145 6.54 -21.29 6.06
C ALA A 145 7.66 -20.24 6.23
N ARG A 146 8.89 -20.58 5.88
CA ARG A 146 10.06 -19.74 6.13
C ARG A 146 9.96 -18.40 5.40
N THR A 147 9.95 -17.30 6.15
CA THR A 147 9.59 -15.98 5.62
C THR A 147 10.64 -15.35 4.70
N ASP A 148 11.90 -15.79 4.76
CA ASP A 148 12.98 -15.34 3.87
C ASP A 148 12.93 -15.97 2.46
N GLN A 149 12.00 -16.90 2.23
CA GLN A 149 11.75 -17.52 0.93
C GLN A 149 10.83 -16.69 0.02
N GLY A 150 10.36 -15.52 0.49
CA GLY A 150 9.62 -14.56 -0.34
C GLY A 150 8.18 -14.96 -0.64
N ASN A 151 7.53 -15.64 0.29
CA ASN A 151 6.13 -16.03 0.14
C ASN A 151 5.21 -14.78 0.14
N PRO A 152 4.32 -14.62 -0.87
CA PRO A 152 3.49 -13.44 -1.01
C PRO A 152 2.48 -13.20 0.12
N TYR A 153 2.22 -14.21 0.96
CA TYR A 153 1.34 -14.09 2.12
C TYR A 153 2.07 -13.60 3.39
N ASP A 154 3.39 -13.46 3.38
CA ASP A 154 4.17 -13.08 4.56
C ASP A 154 4.24 -11.56 4.69
N VAL A 155 3.12 -10.95 5.05
CA VAL A 155 2.95 -9.50 4.96
C VAL A 155 2.46 -8.84 6.23
N LEU A 156 1.95 -9.59 7.22
CA LEU A 156 1.51 -9.04 8.51
C LEU A 156 2.27 -9.64 9.70
N PHE A 157 2.36 -8.87 10.77
CA PHE A 157 2.92 -9.26 12.05
C PHE A 157 1.95 -8.89 13.18
N ARG A 158 1.87 -9.73 14.22
CA ARG A 158 1.07 -9.47 15.42
C ARG A 158 1.95 -8.96 16.56
N THR A 159 1.58 -7.82 17.15
CA THR A 159 2.17 -7.30 18.39
C THR A 159 1.15 -7.27 19.52
N GLY A 160 1.64 -7.18 20.76
CA GLY A 160 0.80 -7.17 21.96
C GLY A 160 0.20 -8.54 22.30
N ASN A 161 -0.61 -8.58 23.37
CA ASN A 161 -1.16 -9.81 23.92
C ASN A 161 -2.68 -9.72 24.10
N LEU A 162 -3.39 -10.83 23.87
CA LEU A 162 -4.83 -10.97 24.13
C LEU A 162 -5.67 -9.83 23.51
N ARG A 163 -6.33 -9.02 24.34
CA ARG A 163 -7.17 -7.88 23.91
C ARG A 163 -6.37 -6.73 23.30
N ASN A 164 -5.06 -6.68 23.57
CA ASN A 164 -4.15 -5.66 23.04
C ASN A 164 -3.46 -6.12 21.75
N THR A 165 -3.86 -7.25 21.17
CA THR A 165 -3.31 -7.70 19.89
C THR A 165 -3.53 -6.63 18.82
N ARG A 166 -2.44 -6.26 18.15
CA ARG A 166 -2.41 -5.37 16.98
C ARG A 166 -1.82 -6.13 15.81
N TYR A 167 -2.24 -5.74 14.61
CA TYR A 167 -1.69 -6.20 13.34
C TYR A 167 -1.02 -5.02 12.66
N GLU A 168 0.20 -5.24 12.21
CA GLU A 168 1.03 -4.27 11.50
C GLU A 168 1.75 -4.96 10.33
N LEU A 169 2.36 -4.18 9.45
CA LEU A 169 3.08 -4.74 8.31
C LEU A 169 4.32 -5.52 8.76
N TYR A 170 4.47 -6.73 8.23
CA TYR A 170 5.65 -7.54 8.49
C TYR A 170 6.86 -7.00 7.72
N VAL A 171 7.80 -6.48 8.49
CA VAL A 171 9.16 -6.17 8.06
C VAL A 171 10.10 -7.20 8.67
N GLN A 172 10.79 -7.98 7.84
CA GLN A 172 11.68 -9.06 8.31
C GLN A 172 12.80 -8.52 9.21
N GLU A 173 13.28 -7.32 8.92
CA GLU A 173 14.32 -6.62 9.68
C GLU A 173 13.82 -6.16 11.06
N LEU A 174 12.53 -5.86 11.22
CA LEU A 174 11.95 -5.51 12.53
C LEU A 174 11.49 -6.72 13.33
N HIS A 175 11.02 -7.75 12.62
CA HIS A 175 10.27 -8.84 13.23
C HIS A 175 11.01 -10.18 13.20
N GLY A 176 12.17 -10.24 12.55
CA GLY A 176 12.94 -11.47 12.38
C GLY A 176 12.37 -12.42 11.34
N ILE A 177 13.07 -13.53 11.10
CA ILE A 177 12.63 -14.59 10.20
C ILE A 177 11.79 -15.59 11.00
N TRP A 178 10.67 -16.02 10.43
CA TRP A 178 9.73 -16.95 11.05
C TRP A 178 9.58 -18.21 10.19
N ASP A 179 9.35 -19.35 10.85
CA ASP A 179 8.92 -20.60 10.22
C ASP A 179 7.93 -21.32 11.15
N ILE A 180 7.47 -22.51 10.77
CA ILE A 180 6.72 -23.42 11.64
C ILE A 180 7.70 -24.39 12.29
N GLY A 181 7.58 -24.58 13.60
CA GLY A 181 8.43 -25.48 14.37
C GLY A 181 8.21 -26.95 14.02
N ASP A 182 9.03 -27.81 14.62
CA ASP A 182 9.02 -29.26 14.34
C ASP A 182 7.69 -29.94 14.68
N ASP A 183 6.85 -29.31 15.51
CA ASP A 183 5.49 -29.76 15.82
C ASP A 183 4.50 -29.56 14.64
N GLY A 184 4.94 -28.89 13.57
CA GLY A 184 4.15 -28.60 12.38
C GLY A 184 3.03 -27.60 12.60
N ARG A 185 3.00 -26.89 13.75
CA ARG A 185 1.90 -26.01 14.13
C ARG A 185 2.34 -24.65 14.66
N THR A 186 3.35 -24.64 15.52
CA THR A 186 3.72 -23.45 16.27
C THR A 186 4.63 -22.54 15.43
N PRO A 187 4.27 -21.27 15.23
CA PRO A 187 5.18 -20.32 14.58
C PRO A 187 6.37 -20.06 15.51
N VAL A 188 7.58 -20.23 14.97
CA VAL A 188 8.83 -20.02 15.69
C VAL A 188 9.66 -18.97 14.96
N GLN A 189 10.28 -18.08 15.73
CA GLN A 189 11.24 -17.12 15.19
C GLN A 189 12.59 -17.81 15.03
N ILE A 190 13.04 -17.97 13.79
CA ILE A 190 14.28 -18.66 13.42
C ILE A 190 15.48 -17.72 13.44
N ALA A 191 15.27 -16.44 13.14
CA ALA A 191 16.30 -15.41 13.25
C ALA A 191 15.73 -14.19 13.97
N ILE A 192 16.37 -13.81 15.07
CA ILE A 192 15.99 -12.63 15.85
C ILE A 192 16.57 -11.38 15.13
N PRO A 193 15.76 -10.33 14.92
CA PRO A 193 16.26 -9.09 14.36
C PRO A 193 17.27 -8.47 15.33
N ARG A 194 18.36 -7.92 14.82
CA ARG A 194 19.41 -7.34 15.66
C ARG A 194 18.85 -6.09 16.33
N PRO A 195 19.24 -5.76 17.58
CA PRO A 195 18.70 -4.61 18.31
C PRO A 195 18.80 -3.27 17.55
N TYR A 196 19.80 -3.15 16.68
CA TYR A 196 20.00 -1.97 15.84
C TYR A 196 19.05 -1.90 14.63
N ASP A 197 18.44 -3.01 14.19
CA ASP A 197 17.57 -3.06 13.00
C ASP A 197 16.29 -2.21 13.21
N ARG A 198 15.78 -2.12 14.45
CA ARG A 198 14.67 -1.24 14.82
C ARG A 198 15.05 0.24 14.79
N LEU A 199 16.19 0.60 15.39
CA LEU A 199 16.73 1.97 15.37
C LEU A 199 17.01 2.45 13.94
N VAL A 200 17.46 1.55 13.08
CA VAL A 200 17.74 1.77 11.65
C VAL A 200 16.46 2.08 10.85
N LEU A 201 15.34 1.45 11.17
CA LEU A 201 14.05 1.68 10.51
C LEU A 201 13.34 2.94 11.02
N GLU A 202 13.38 3.19 12.33
CA GLU A 202 12.79 4.39 12.95
C GLU A 202 13.54 5.66 12.51
N ALA A 203 14.88 5.67 12.52
CA ALA A 203 15.67 6.78 12.02
C ALA A 203 15.48 7.03 10.51
N ARG A 204 15.06 6.01 9.73
CA ARG A 204 14.76 6.16 8.31
C ARG A 204 13.47 6.93 8.08
N ASP A 205 12.42 6.69 8.85
CA ASP A 205 11.14 7.40 8.71
C ASP A 205 11.28 8.90 9.07
N GLU A 206 12.09 9.19 10.09
CA GLU A 206 12.39 10.57 10.52
C GLU A 206 13.27 11.32 9.49
N LEU A 207 14.30 10.68 8.93
CA LEU A 207 15.21 11.28 7.94
C LEU A 207 14.57 11.57 6.56
N PHE A 208 13.41 10.98 6.25
CA PHE A 208 12.67 11.25 5.01
C PHE A 208 11.58 12.32 5.18
N THR A 209 11.28 12.71 6.42
CA THR A 209 10.24 13.69 6.74
C THR A 209 10.82 15.11 6.95
N GLU A 210 12.13 15.25 7.19
CA GLU A 210 12.76 16.56 7.45
C GLU A 210 13.70 17.06 6.33
N SER A 211 13.52 18.35 5.99
CA SER A 211 14.29 19.16 5.04
C SER A 211 15.74 19.42 5.55
N PRO A 212 16.74 19.57 4.66
CA PRO A 212 18.16 19.58 5.03
C PRO A 212 18.64 20.96 5.52
N GLU A 213 18.18 21.38 6.69
CA GLU A 213 18.78 22.49 7.43
C GLU A 213 18.89 22.12 8.91
N ASP A 214 19.91 21.33 9.27
CA ASP A 214 20.95 21.80 10.19
C ASP A 214 22.05 20.73 10.35
N GLY A 215 23.26 21.19 10.63
CA GLY A 215 24.45 20.34 10.78
C GLY A 215 24.33 19.38 11.97
N GLY A 216 24.18 18.07 11.69
CA GLY A 216 24.04 17.05 12.72
C GLY A 216 24.77 15.73 12.44
N ASP A 217 25.87 15.53 13.18
CA ASP A 217 26.49 14.27 13.59
C ASP A 217 27.21 13.37 12.56
N ILE A 218 28.52 13.24 12.77
CA ILE A 218 29.46 12.37 12.03
C ILE A 218 29.10 10.88 12.23
N ARG A 219 28.44 10.52 13.34
CA ARG A 219 27.93 9.16 13.61
C ARG A 219 26.73 8.78 12.75
N LEU A 220 25.82 9.73 12.48
CA LEU A 220 24.66 9.53 11.61
C LEU A 220 25.09 9.28 10.16
N LYS A 221 26.14 9.95 9.68
CA LYS A 221 26.75 9.67 8.36
C LYS A 221 27.34 8.25 8.26
N ALA A 222 28.11 7.81 9.26
CA ALA A 222 28.73 6.48 9.27
C ALA A 222 27.72 5.32 9.33
N LEU A 223 26.61 5.50 10.05
CA LEU A 223 25.51 4.53 10.11
C LEU A 223 24.71 4.51 8.79
N ARG A 224 24.50 5.67 8.15
CA ARG A 224 23.92 5.80 6.79
C ARG A 224 24.70 4.96 5.77
N GLU A 225 26.02 5.05 5.80
CA GLU A 225 26.91 4.29 4.92
C GLU A 225 26.83 2.77 5.14
N VAL A 226 26.59 2.30 6.38
CA VAL A 226 26.48 0.87 6.71
C VAL A 226 25.10 0.29 6.30
N ILE A 227 24.02 1.05 6.45
CA ILE A 227 22.64 0.62 6.11
C ILE A 227 22.43 0.53 4.59
N VAL A 228 22.94 1.51 3.84
CA VAL A 228 23.01 1.46 2.37
C VAL A 228 23.84 0.24 1.94
N ARG A 229 24.83 -0.18 2.72
CA ARG A 229 25.68 -1.33 2.42
C ARG A 229 25.02 -2.70 2.65
N GLU A 230 24.07 -2.83 3.58
CA GLU A 230 23.48 -4.14 3.97
C GLU A 230 22.08 -4.45 3.37
N GLY A 231 21.24 -3.45 3.08
CA GLY A 231 19.91 -3.64 2.44
C GLY A 231 19.94 -3.60 0.91
N GLN A 232 20.86 -2.83 0.34
CA GLN A 232 21.12 -2.79 -1.09
C GLN A 232 21.50 -4.17 -1.67
N PRO A 233 22.30 -5.05 -1.03
CA PRO A 233 22.69 -6.36 -1.56
C PRO A 233 21.55 -7.28 -1.98
N VAL A 234 20.43 -7.38 -1.24
CA VAL A 234 19.33 -8.32 -1.58
C VAL A 234 18.55 -7.80 -2.81
N PHE A 235 18.14 -6.54 -2.75
CA PHE A 235 17.43 -5.90 -3.86
C PHE A 235 18.31 -5.79 -5.11
N ARG A 236 19.57 -5.42 -4.93
CA ARG A 236 20.59 -5.41 -5.97
C ARG A 236 20.81 -6.79 -6.58
N ARG A 237 20.89 -7.87 -5.78
CA ARG A 237 21.01 -9.23 -6.32
C ARG A 237 19.81 -9.58 -7.21
N LYS A 238 18.59 -9.29 -6.76
CA LYS A 238 17.36 -9.53 -7.54
C LYS A 238 17.33 -8.72 -8.85
N LEU A 239 17.75 -7.46 -8.82
CA LEU A 239 17.84 -6.63 -10.03
C LEU A 239 18.98 -7.07 -10.96
N ILE A 240 20.14 -7.45 -10.42
CA ILE A 240 21.23 -8.06 -11.21
C ILE A 240 20.73 -9.31 -11.92
N GLU A 241 20.01 -10.18 -11.24
CA GLU A 241 19.43 -11.40 -11.84
C GLU A 241 18.38 -11.05 -12.92
N ALA A 242 17.44 -10.16 -12.61
CA ALA A 242 16.36 -9.78 -13.52
C ALA A 242 16.89 -9.12 -14.82
N TYR A 243 17.89 -8.25 -14.69
CA TYR A 243 18.45 -7.47 -15.80
C TYR A 243 19.66 -8.13 -16.48
N ASP A 244 20.02 -9.36 -16.07
CA ASP A 244 21.17 -10.09 -16.61
C ASP A 244 22.49 -9.33 -16.39
N GLY A 245 22.61 -8.67 -15.24
CA GLY A 245 23.76 -7.88 -14.83
C GLY A 245 24.04 -6.67 -15.72
N ARG A 246 23.01 -6.09 -16.33
CA ARG A 246 23.15 -4.95 -17.26
C ARG A 246 22.29 -3.76 -16.87
N CYS A 247 22.83 -2.56 -17.04
CA CYS A 247 22.08 -1.32 -16.90
C CYS A 247 20.84 -1.33 -17.82
N ALA A 248 19.68 -0.96 -17.27
CA ALA A 248 18.41 -0.88 -17.98
C ALA A 248 18.42 0.19 -19.08
N VAL A 249 19.21 1.26 -18.90
CA VAL A 249 19.26 2.40 -19.83
C VAL A 249 20.41 2.29 -20.83
N THR A 250 21.63 1.99 -20.35
CA THR A 250 22.84 2.02 -21.19
C THR A 250 23.30 0.64 -21.64
N GLY A 251 22.78 -0.44 -21.07
CA GLY A 251 23.24 -1.80 -21.33
C GLY A 251 24.63 -2.14 -20.74
N CYS A 252 25.24 -1.21 -19.99
CA CYS A 252 26.53 -1.41 -19.31
C CYS A 252 26.50 -2.69 -18.46
N SER A 253 27.46 -3.59 -18.67
CA SER A 253 27.57 -4.88 -17.95
C SER A 253 28.63 -4.89 -16.85
N ILE A 254 29.29 -3.75 -16.61
CA ILE A 254 30.32 -3.65 -15.59
C ILE A 254 29.64 -3.53 -14.23
N GLN A 255 29.48 -4.66 -13.53
CA GLN A 255 28.66 -4.74 -12.31
C GLN A 255 29.07 -3.75 -11.20
N VAL A 256 30.35 -3.37 -11.10
CA VAL A 256 30.81 -2.38 -10.10
C VAL A 256 30.22 -0.99 -10.34
N LEU A 257 29.84 -0.66 -11.57
CA LEU A 257 29.21 0.61 -11.95
C LEU A 257 27.69 0.58 -11.90
N LEU A 258 27.10 -0.57 -11.55
CA LEU A 258 25.65 -0.73 -11.49
C LEU A 258 25.14 -0.45 -10.08
N GLU A 259 23.91 0.02 -9.98
CA GLU A 259 23.21 0.36 -8.75
C GLU A 259 21.75 -0.04 -8.85
N ALA A 260 21.18 -0.38 -7.71
CA ALA A 260 19.79 -0.78 -7.57
C ALA A 260 18.95 0.47 -7.27
N ALA A 261 18.31 1.02 -8.30
CA ALA A 261 17.44 2.17 -8.20
C ALA A 261 16.02 1.74 -7.87
N HIS A 262 15.38 2.38 -6.88
CA HIS A 262 13.95 2.20 -6.67
C HIS A 262 13.18 3.21 -7.53
N ILE A 263 12.05 2.79 -8.10
CA ILE A 263 11.21 3.70 -8.90
C ILE A 263 10.38 4.62 -7.99
N ILE A 264 9.89 4.09 -6.87
CA ILE A 264 9.15 4.84 -5.84
C ILE A 264 9.86 4.69 -4.48
N PRO A 265 9.66 5.63 -3.53
CA PRO A 265 10.21 5.53 -2.19
C PRO A 265 9.87 4.19 -1.52
N TYR A 266 10.83 3.63 -0.79
CA TYR A 266 10.67 2.33 -0.14
C TYR A 266 9.62 2.39 0.97
N ALA A 267 8.56 1.57 0.88
CA ALA A 267 7.50 1.46 1.90
C ALA A 267 7.33 0.02 2.45
N GLY A 268 8.44 -0.70 2.64
CA GLY A 268 8.47 -2.00 3.34
C GLY A 268 8.92 -3.20 2.50
N SER A 269 8.88 -4.40 3.09
CA SER A 269 9.48 -5.66 2.58
C SER A 269 9.02 -6.08 1.17
N TRP A 270 7.78 -5.75 0.78
CA TRP A 270 7.21 -6.00 -0.56
C TRP A 270 7.87 -5.15 -1.66
N HIS A 271 8.64 -4.10 -1.31
CA HIS A 271 9.35 -3.25 -2.26
C HIS A 271 10.67 -3.83 -2.76
N THR A 272 11.09 -5.01 -2.28
CA THR A 272 12.28 -5.71 -2.76
C THR A 272 12.02 -6.56 -4.01
N ARG A 273 10.95 -6.29 -4.78
CA ARG A 273 10.67 -6.98 -6.05
C ARG A 273 11.36 -6.30 -7.21
N ALA A 274 11.82 -7.08 -8.19
CA ALA A 274 12.46 -6.54 -9.39
C ALA A 274 11.57 -5.51 -10.11
N GLN A 275 10.25 -5.72 -10.11
CA GLN A 275 9.25 -4.80 -10.70
C GLN A 275 9.26 -3.38 -10.11
N HIS A 276 9.84 -3.18 -8.93
CA HIS A 276 9.83 -1.91 -8.21
C HIS A 276 11.12 -1.09 -8.42
N GLY A 277 12.06 -1.63 -9.18
CA GLY A 277 13.35 -1.00 -9.39
C GLY A 277 13.91 -1.17 -10.78
N LEU A 278 14.97 -0.42 -11.03
CA LEU A 278 15.77 -0.49 -12.23
C LEU A 278 17.22 -0.77 -11.82
N LEU A 279 17.91 -1.63 -12.55
CA LEU A 279 19.37 -1.73 -12.43
C LEU A 279 19.98 -0.63 -13.30
N LEU A 280 20.58 0.39 -12.70
CA LEU A 280 21.08 1.57 -13.41
C LEU A 280 22.59 1.70 -13.26
N LYS A 281 23.25 2.35 -14.22
CA LYS A 281 24.63 2.80 -14.03
C LYS A 281 24.62 3.99 -13.06
N THR A 282 25.63 4.16 -12.20
CA THR A 282 25.67 5.20 -11.15
C THR A 282 25.30 6.62 -11.61
N ASP A 283 25.80 7.05 -12.77
CA ASP A 283 25.47 8.34 -13.37
C ASP A 283 24.00 8.43 -13.80
N ILE A 284 23.49 7.39 -14.47
CA ILE A 284 22.09 7.29 -14.86
C ILE A 284 21.16 7.26 -13.65
N HIS A 285 21.55 6.53 -12.60
CA HIS A 285 20.81 6.50 -11.34
C HIS A 285 20.69 7.91 -10.74
N THR A 286 21.79 8.66 -10.74
CA THR A 286 21.82 10.05 -10.28
C THR A 286 20.87 10.95 -11.10
N LEU A 287 20.85 10.79 -12.43
CA LEU A 287 19.94 11.55 -13.30
C LEU A 287 18.47 11.17 -13.06
N PHE A 288 18.20 9.89 -12.84
CA PHE A 288 16.88 9.37 -12.54
C PHE A 288 16.36 9.91 -11.20
N ASP A 289 17.16 9.81 -10.14
CA ASP A 289 16.85 10.30 -8.79
C ASP A 289 16.68 11.82 -8.71
N ARG A 290 17.12 12.57 -9.73
CA ARG A 290 16.95 14.04 -9.81
C ARG A 290 15.85 14.46 -10.77
N GLY A 291 15.10 13.52 -11.35
CA GLY A 291 14.08 13.81 -12.34
C GLY A 291 14.63 14.34 -13.68
N LEU A 292 15.95 14.30 -13.89
CA LEU A 292 16.59 14.71 -15.14
C LEU A 292 16.50 13.61 -16.22
N LEU A 293 16.22 12.39 -15.82
CA LEU A 293 15.90 11.25 -16.68
C LEU A 293 14.68 10.52 -16.12
N TRP A 294 13.73 10.13 -16.96
CA TRP A 294 12.60 9.29 -16.56
C TRP A 294 12.26 8.29 -17.66
N ILE A 295 11.38 7.34 -17.34
CA ILE A 295 10.84 6.38 -18.31
C ILE A 295 9.37 6.70 -18.52
N ASP A 296 8.93 6.83 -19.78
CA ASP A 296 7.51 7.06 -20.11
C ASP A 296 6.69 5.76 -20.14
N VAL A 297 5.39 5.90 -20.43
CA VAL A 297 4.45 4.75 -20.45
C VAL A 297 4.70 3.80 -21.62
N GLU A 298 5.34 4.27 -22.67
CA GLU A 298 5.84 3.46 -23.79
C GLU A 298 7.17 2.76 -23.49
N LEU A 299 7.67 2.87 -22.25
CA LEU A 299 8.96 2.32 -21.80
C LEU A 299 10.15 2.91 -22.57
N LYS A 300 10.04 4.16 -23.01
CA LYS A 300 11.13 4.93 -23.58
C LYS A 300 11.80 5.78 -22.53
N ILE A 301 13.11 5.91 -22.69
CA ILE A 301 13.93 6.81 -21.90
C ILE A 301 13.63 8.23 -22.36
N ARG A 302 13.44 9.13 -21.40
CA ARG A 302 13.25 10.55 -21.60
C ARG A 302 14.23 11.33 -20.76
N ILE A 303 14.66 12.48 -21.27
CA ILE A 303 15.59 13.37 -20.58
C ILE A 303 15.01 14.77 -20.44
N SER A 304 15.46 15.47 -19.41
CA SER A 304 15.16 16.89 -19.21
C SER A 304 15.87 17.73 -20.27
N GLU A 305 15.25 18.84 -20.68
CA GLU A 305 15.88 19.83 -21.56
C GLU A 305 17.19 20.38 -20.99
N GLN A 306 17.37 20.32 -19.66
CA GLN A 306 18.64 20.69 -19.01
C GLN A 306 19.83 19.82 -19.44
N LEU A 307 19.57 18.62 -19.99
CA LEU A 307 20.59 17.73 -20.53
C LEU A 307 20.76 17.87 -22.05
N ALA A 308 20.04 18.79 -22.69
CA ALA A 308 20.17 19.02 -24.12
C ALA A 308 21.62 19.42 -24.47
N GLY A 309 22.17 18.80 -25.53
CA GLY A 309 23.55 19.05 -25.97
C GLY A 309 24.65 18.36 -25.14
N THR A 310 24.29 17.57 -24.12
CA THR A 310 25.22 16.72 -23.37
C THR A 310 25.33 15.33 -24.00
N GLU A 311 26.26 14.50 -23.54
CA GLU A 311 26.40 13.10 -23.94
C GLU A 311 25.16 12.24 -23.59
N TYR A 312 24.32 12.69 -22.66
CA TYR A 312 23.08 12.00 -22.29
C TYR A 312 21.93 12.30 -23.26
N ALA A 313 22.07 13.32 -24.13
CA ALA A 313 21.08 13.69 -25.12
C ALA A 313 20.71 12.52 -26.03
N GLU A 314 21.69 11.70 -26.37
CA GLU A 314 21.50 10.54 -27.25
C GLU A 314 20.64 9.43 -26.64
N LEU A 315 20.42 9.45 -25.32
CA LEU A 315 19.59 8.46 -24.63
C LEU A 315 18.10 8.71 -24.82
N ASP A 316 17.71 9.94 -25.15
CA ASP A 316 16.30 10.29 -25.34
C ASP A 316 15.65 9.47 -26.47
N GLY A 317 14.44 8.99 -26.20
CA GLY A 317 13.66 8.17 -27.11
C GLY A 317 14.15 6.73 -27.30
N ARG A 318 15.28 6.32 -26.71
CA ARG A 318 15.72 4.92 -26.72
C ARG A 318 14.77 4.05 -25.89
N ASN A 319 14.65 2.79 -26.25
CA ASN A 319 13.86 1.83 -25.48
C ASN A 319 14.60 1.42 -24.21
N LEU A 320 13.86 1.35 -23.10
CA LEU A 320 14.35 0.74 -21.87
C LEU A 320 14.63 -0.75 -22.12
N ARG A 321 15.78 -1.24 -21.65
CA ARG A 321 16.05 -2.68 -21.60
C ARG A 321 15.17 -3.29 -20.50
N LEU A 322 14.36 -4.27 -20.86
CA LEU A 322 13.47 -4.95 -19.92
C LEU A 322 14.06 -6.29 -19.47
N PRO A 323 13.71 -6.76 -18.26
CA PRO A 323 13.99 -8.12 -17.83
C PRO A 323 13.45 -9.16 -18.81
N LYS A 324 14.14 -10.31 -18.93
CA LYS A 324 13.71 -11.42 -19.80
C LYS A 324 12.32 -11.93 -19.42
N ASN A 325 12.03 -11.94 -18.12
CA ASN A 325 10.75 -12.40 -17.60
C ASN A 325 9.79 -11.22 -17.41
N LYS A 326 8.62 -11.29 -18.07
CA LYS A 326 7.59 -10.23 -17.99
C LYS A 326 7.11 -9.96 -16.56
N LYS A 327 7.17 -10.97 -15.68
CA LYS A 327 6.82 -10.82 -14.26
C LYS A 327 7.75 -9.86 -13.52
N ASP A 328 8.94 -9.58 -14.05
CA ASP A 328 9.95 -8.74 -13.41
C ASP A 328 10.00 -7.35 -14.06
N TRP A 329 9.15 -7.07 -15.05
CA TRP A 329 9.08 -5.76 -15.70
C TRP A 329 8.68 -4.67 -14.70
N PRO A 330 9.25 -3.45 -14.87
CA PRO A 330 8.90 -2.33 -14.02
C PRO A 330 7.41 -2.02 -14.11
N LEU A 331 6.77 -1.74 -12.97
CA LEU A 331 5.37 -1.37 -12.95
C LEU A 331 5.18 0.01 -13.59
N ILE A 332 4.35 0.08 -14.64
CA ILE A 332 4.04 1.34 -15.35
C ILE A 332 3.47 2.39 -14.37
N THR A 333 2.63 1.96 -13.42
CA THR A 333 2.09 2.84 -12.37
C THR A 333 3.19 3.48 -11.53
N HIS A 334 4.28 2.77 -11.23
CA HIS A 334 5.39 3.33 -10.47
C HIS A 334 6.18 4.35 -11.31
N LEU A 335 6.41 4.07 -12.59
CA LEU A 335 7.09 4.99 -13.50
C LEU A 335 6.30 6.29 -13.67
N LEU A 336 4.96 6.20 -13.78
CA LEU A 336 4.05 7.35 -13.80
C LEU A 336 4.15 8.16 -12.51
N ASN A 337 4.08 7.51 -11.34
CA ASN A 337 4.18 8.18 -10.06
C ASN A 337 5.52 8.89 -9.88
N HIS A 338 6.62 8.26 -10.31
CA HIS A 338 7.94 8.89 -10.30
C HIS A 338 7.95 10.17 -11.14
N ARG A 339 7.39 10.14 -12.35
CA ARG A 339 7.31 11.34 -13.20
C ARG A 339 6.43 12.41 -12.57
N GLN A 340 5.27 12.04 -12.03
CA GLN A 340 4.34 12.98 -11.40
C GLN A 340 4.99 13.70 -10.22
N TYR A 341 5.67 12.97 -9.33
CA TYR A 341 6.38 13.53 -8.18
C TYR A 341 7.37 14.63 -8.59
N TRP A 342 8.11 14.43 -9.68
CA TRP A 342 9.03 15.43 -10.19
C TRP A 342 8.35 16.56 -10.95
N SER A 343 7.24 16.32 -11.65
CA SER A 343 6.43 17.39 -12.24
C SER A 343 5.89 18.34 -11.16
N ASP A 344 5.27 17.80 -10.10
CA ASP A 344 4.66 18.59 -9.02
C ASP A 344 5.69 19.45 -8.28
N LYS A 345 6.90 18.90 -8.04
CA LYS A 345 8.01 19.66 -7.43
C LYS A 345 8.55 20.80 -8.30
N HIS A 346 8.39 20.74 -9.62
CA HIS A 346 8.83 21.82 -10.50
C HIS A 346 7.78 22.93 -10.58
N ASP A 347 6.49 22.61 -10.41
CA ASP A 347 5.39 23.60 -10.40
C ASP A 347 5.34 24.42 -9.09
N ASP A 348 5.68 23.82 -7.94
CA ASP A 348 5.79 24.54 -6.66
C ASP A 348 7.00 25.51 -6.59
N GLY A 349 7.86 25.52 -7.61
CA GLY A 349 9.03 26.39 -7.74
C GLY A 349 8.85 27.59 -8.67
N SER A 350 7.70 27.74 -9.35
CA SER A 350 7.41 28.87 -10.23
C SER A 350 6.29 29.76 -9.70
N CYS A 351 6.52 30.39 -8.55
CA CYS A 351 5.91 31.67 -8.23
C CYS A 351 7.02 32.73 -8.23
N THR A 352 7.16 33.42 -9.36
CA THR A 352 7.77 34.75 -9.43
C THR A 352 6.94 35.79 -8.70
#